data_AF-A0A927RTI4-F1
#
_entry.id   AF-A0A927RTI4-F1
#
_cell.length_a   1.000
_cell.length_b   1.000
_cell.length_c   1.000
_cell.angle_alpha   90.00
_cell.angle_beta   90.00
_cell.angle_gamma   90.00
#
_symmetry.space_group_name_H-M   'P 1'
#
loop_
_entity.id
_entity.type
_entity.pdbx_description
1 polymer ?
#
loop_
_entity_poly.entity_id
_entity_poly.type
_entity_poly.pdbx_seq_one_letter_code
_entity_poly.pdbx_strand_id
1 'polypeptide(L)'
;MEKRKLKLLKFFLNNCSNGYKVLDVSKIYQAIRGYKKTGWQSLLADIEHLKQCKYIDVKHVDENNICLCILDNSHVFQENLRSDKDINRKYLISLAVSAMLCGIMSFLGAFLAIKLLG
;
A
#
# COMPACT_ATOMS: atom_id res chain seq x y z
N MET A 1 -7.81 5.44 4.02
CA MET A 1 -7.23 6.17 2.85
C MET A 1 -7.44 5.35 1.58
N GLU A 2 -7.96 5.93 0.50
CA GLU A 2 -8.13 5.21 -0.77
C GLU A 2 -6.80 4.67 -1.33
N LYS A 3 -6.83 3.48 -1.96
CA LYS A 3 -5.64 2.85 -2.58
C LYS A 3 -4.89 3.76 -3.55
N ARG A 4 -5.55 4.75 -4.15
CA ARG A 4 -4.97 5.72 -5.09
C ARG A 4 -4.07 6.74 -4.38
N LYS A 5 -4.59 7.41 -3.34
CA LYS A 5 -3.87 8.35 -2.48
C LYS A 5 -2.61 7.71 -1.86
N LEU A 6 -2.72 6.44 -1.48
CA LEU A 6 -1.59 5.65 -0.99
C LEU A 6 -0.48 5.43 -2.02
N LYS A 7 -0.85 5.18 -3.28
CA LYS A 7 0.12 5.05 -4.37
C LYS A 7 0.79 6.38 -4.68
N LEU A 8 0.03 7.48 -4.63
CA LEU A 8 0.55 8.82 -4.82
C LEU A 8 1.57 9.20 -3.74
N LEU A 9 1.22 8.98 -2.47
CA LEU A 9 2.14 9.23 -1.36
C LEU A 9 3.43 8.40 -1.46
N LYS A 10 3.32 7.11 -1.81
CA LYS A 10 4.50 6.26 -2.05
C LYS A 10 5.36 6.74 -3.21
N PHE A 11 4.73 7.24 -4.28
CA PHE A 11 5.45 7.81 -5.40
C PHE A 11 6.24 9.05 -4.95
N PHE A 12 5.64 9.94 -4.16
CA PHE A 12 6.35 11.08 -3.60
C PHE A 12 7.50 10.63 -2.70
N LEU A 13 7.27 9.71 -1.76
CA LEU A 13 8.30 9.19 -0.83
C LEU A 13 9.55 8.66 -1.54
N ASN A 14 9.37 7.97 -2.66
CA ASN A 14 10.50 7.44 -3.42
C ASN A 14 11.25 8.51 -4.23
N ASN A 15 10.59 9.62 -4.57
CA ASN A 15 11.16 10.63 -5.45
C ASN A 15 11.67 11.86 -4.69
N CYS A 16 11.21 12.13 -3.48
CA CYS A 16 11.62 13.30 -2.68
C CYS A 16 12.52 12.85 -1.53
N SER A 17 13.82 13.16 -1.63
CA SER A 17 14.84 12.65 -0.72
C SER A 17 15.08 13.53 0.51
N ASN A 18 14.78 14.84 0.44
CA ASN A 18 14.68 15.81 1.54
C ASN A 18 14.42 17.21 0.96
N GLY A 19 13.50 17.97 1.56
CA GLY A 19 13.14 19.33 1.12
C GLY A 19 12.18 19.38 -0.08
N TYR A 20 12.02 20.58 -0.66
CA TYR A 20 11.11 20.80 -1.78
C TYR A 20 11.71 20.30 -3.09
N LYS A 21 10.96 19.48 -3.80
CA LYS A 21 11.35 18.97 -5.11
C LYS A 21 10.25 19.22 -6.13
N VAL A 22 10.69 19.59 -7.34
CA VAL A 22 9.81 19.73 -8.49
C VAL A 22 9.65 18.36 -9.16
N LEU A 23 8.41 17.96 -9.36
CA LEU A 23 8.02 16.70 -9.99
C LEU A 23 7.16 16.98 -11.22
N ASP A 24 7.50 16.36 -12.34
CA ASP A 24 6.69 16.42 -13.55
C ASP A 24 5.38 15.63 -13.36
N VAL A 25 4.26 16.26 -13.67
CA VAL A 25 2.92 15.63 -13.60
C VAL A 25 2.83 14.45 -14.58
N SER A 26 3.51 14.52 -15.73
CA SER A 26 3.56 13.41 -16.69
C SER A 26 4.16 12.13 -16.09
N LYS A 27 5.18 12.24 -15.22
CA LYS A 27 5.77 11.09 -14.52
C LYS A 27 4.79 10.47 -13.54
N ILE A 28 3.95 11.29 -12.89
CA ILE A 28 2.89 10.82 -11.99
C ILE A 28 1.83 10.04 -12.78
N TYR A 29 1.38 10.56 -13.92
CA TYR A 29 0.41 9.87 -14.79
C TYR A 29 0.95 8.54 -15.35
N GLN A 30 2.24 8.47 -15.66
CA GLN A 30 2.90 7.24 -16.10
C GLN A 30 3.00 6.22 -14.96
N ALA A 31 3.38 6.65 -13.76
CA ALA A 31 3.53 5.77 -12.61
C ALA A 31 2.18 5.26 -12.06
N ILE A 32 1.11 6.07 -12.16
CA ILE A 32 -0.19 5.77 -11.58
C ILE A 32 -1.29 5.85 -12.65
N ARG A 33 -1.59 4.71 -13.29
CA ARG A 33 -2.65 4.58 -14.31
C ARG A 33 -4.03 5.11 -13.88
N GLY A 34 -4.31 5.17 -12.57
CA GLY A 34 -5.58 5.69 -12.05
C GLY A 34 -5.83 7.14 -12.44
N TYR A 35 -4.79 7.98 -12.45
CA TYR A 35 -4.91 9.39 -12.79
C TYR A 35 -5.00 9.64 -14.31
N LYS A 36 -4.48 8.72 -15.14
CA LYS A 36 -4.64 8.78 -16.60
C LYS A 36 -6.12 8.77 -17.04
N LYS A 37 -7.01 8.16 -16.25
CA LYS A 37 -8.46 8.11 -16.54
C LYS A 37 -9.26 9.24 -15.89
N THR A 38 -8.78 9.78 -14.78
CA THR A 38 -9.55 10.72 -13.94
C THR A 38 -9.09 12.18 -14.08
N GLY A 39 -7.94 12.40 -14.71
CA GLY A 39 -7.46 13.73 -15.08
C GLY A 39 -6.91 14.56 -13.91
N TRP A 40 -6.63 15.83 -14.23
CA TRP A 40 -5.96 16.79 -13.36
C TRP A 40 -6.72 17.12 -12.08
N GLN A 41 -8.05 17.31 -12.17
CA GLN A 41 -8.88 17.65 -11.02
C GLN A 41 -8.83 16.61 -9.90
N SER A 42 -8.80 15.32 -10.27
CA SER A 42 -8.69 14.24 -9.28
C SER A 42 -7.31 14.20 -8.62
N LEU A 43 -6.26 14.52 -9.37
CA LEU A 43 -4.91 14.62 -8.83
C LEU A 43 -4.80 15.78 -7.84
N LEU A 44 -5.34 16.95 -8.19
CA LEU A 44 -5.41 18.12 -7.31
C LEU A 44 -6.16 17.83 -6.01
N ALA A 45 -7.34 17.20 -6.09
CA ALA A 45 -8.12 16.82 -4.92
C ALA A 45 -7.36 15.86 -3.98
N ASP A 46 -6.64 14.90 -4.56
CA ASP A 46 -5.83 13.95 -3.79
C ASP A 46 -4.60 14.61 -3.16
N ILE A 47 -3.94 15.55 -3.86
CA ILE A 47 -2.82 16.34 -3.33
C ILE A 47 -3.29 17.22 -2.17
N GLU A 48 -4.42 17.92 -2.34
CA GLU A 48 -4.97 18.79 -1.30
C GLU A 48 -5.34 17.98 -0.05
N HIS A 49 -5.92 16.80 -0.23
CA HIS A 49 -6.18 15.90 0.88
C HIS A 49 -4.89 15.44 1.58
N LEU A 50 -3.82 15.11 0.84
CA LEU A 50 -2.54 14.73 1.44
C LEU A 50 -1.89 15.89 2.21
N LYS A 51 -2.07 17.13 1.72
CA LYS A 51 -1.64 18.36 2.38
C LYS A 51 -2.42 18.60 3.68
N GLN A 52 -3.75 18.48 3.65
CA GLN A 52 -4.62 18.62 4.83
C GLN A 52 -4.26 17.60 5.93
N CYS A 53 -3.93 16.38 5.54
CA CYS A 53 -3.48 15.35 6.48
C CYS A 53 -2.01 15.52 6.94
N LYS A 54 -1.34 16.62 6.57
CA LYS A 54 0.06 16.91 6.93
C LYS A 54 1.04 15.78 6.54
N TYR A 55 0.79 15.11 5.42
CA TYR A 55 1.73 14.12 4.86
C TYR A 55 2.74 14.76 3.90
N ILE A 56 2.30 15.80 3.19
CA ILE A 56 3.11 16.58 2.26
C ILE A 56 2.89 18.06 2.53
N ASP A 57 3.87 18.88 2.18
CA ASP A 57 3.69 20.31 2.03
C ASP A 57 3.96 20.72 0.60
N VAL A 58 3.14 21.63 0.07
CA VAL A 58 3.07 21.94 -1.35
C VAL A 58 3.22 23.43 -1.53
N LYS A 59 4.31 23.84 -2.19
CA LYS A 59 4.61 25.23 -2.49
C LYS A 59 4.02 25.70 -3.80
N HIS A 60 3.99 24.83 -4.80
CA HIS A 60 3.51 25.18 -6.13
C HIS A 60 2.86 23.98 -6.80
N VAL A 61 1.74 24.22 -7.48
CA VAL A 61 1.00 23.21 -8.24
C VAL A 61 0.59 23.84 -9.55
N ASP A 62 1.05 23.23 -10.63
CA ASP A 62 0.68 23.56 -12.00
C ASP A 62 0.45 22.28 -12.80
N GLU A 63 -0.28 22.36 -13.91
CA GLU A 63 -0.67 21.22 -14.73
C GLU A 63 0.53 20.41 -15.25
N ASN A 64 1.69 21.05 -15.33
CA ASN A 64 2.94 20.44 -15.77
C ASN A 64 3.84 20.00 -14.62
N ASN A 65 3.87 20.77 -13.52
CA ASN A 65 4.87 20.63 -12.47
C ASN A 65 4.27 20.80 -11.07
N ILE A 66 4.71 19.97 -10.13
CA ILE A 66 4.34 20.08 -8.72
C ILE A 66 5.60 20.23 -7.88
N CYS A 67 5.67 21.28 -7.07
CA CYS A 67 6.73 21.50 -6.09
C CYS A 67 6.24 21.16 -4.70
N LEU A 68 6.74 20.05 -4.14
CA LEU A 68 6.33 19.56 -2.83
C LEU A 68 7.50 19.02 -2.02
N CYS A 69 7.33 18.99 -0.69
CA CYS A 69 8.19 18.28 0.24
C CYS A 69 7.36 17.28 1.05
N ILE A 70 8.04 16.34 1.68
CA ILE A 70 7.43 15.28 2.47
C ILE A 70 7.65 15.57 3.95
N LEU A 71 6.59 15.39 4.73
CA LEU A 71 6.60 15.61 6.18
C LEU A 71 6.74 14.28 6.92
N ASP A 72 7.32 14.31 8.13
CA ASP A 72 7.68 13.12 8.92
C ASP A 72 6.50 12.16 9.18
N ASN A 73 5.27 12.69 9.29
CA ASN A 73 4.05 11.89 9.48
C ASN A 73 3.80 10.87 8.35
N SER A 74 4.34 11.11 7.16
CA SER A 74 4.21 10.19 6.02
C SER A 74 5.11 8.96 6.16
N HIS A 75 6.25 9.08 6.84
CA HIS A 75 7.20 7.99 7.07
C HIS A 75 6.62 7.00 8.09
N VAL A 76 6.05 7.50 9.19
CA VAL A 76 5.35 6.69 10.20
C VAL A 76 4.20 5.89 9.57
N PHE A 77 3.49 6.49 8.62
CA PHE A 77 2.40 5.82 7.92
C PHE A 77 2.91 4.71 6.96
N GLN A 78 4.07 4.89 6.32
CA GLN A 78 4.69 3.87 5.47
C GLN A 78 5.17 2.66 6.28
N GLU A 79 5.71 2.89 7.48
CA GLU A 79 6.12 1.84 8.42
C GLU A 79 4.93 1.02 8.90
N ASN A 80 3.84 1.68 9.29
CA ASN A 80 2.60 1.00 9.70
C ASN A 80 2.00 0.15 8.57
N LEU A 81 2.00 0.66 7.33
CA LEU A 81 1.54 -0.12 6.17
C LEU A 81 2.43 -1.31 5.80
N ARG A 82 3.73 -1.25 6.10
CA ARG A 82 4.65 -2.39 5.89
C ARG A 82 4.41 -3.45 6.96
N SER A 83 4.29 -3.02 8.22
CA SER A 83 4.01 -3.89 9.36
C SER A 83 2.73 -4.72 9.16
N ASP A 84 1.63 -4.08 8.77
CA ASP A 84 0.33 -4.77 8.55
C ASP A 84 0.39 -5.84 7.46
N LYS A 85 1.16 -5.61 6.39
CA LYS A 85 1.28 -6.59 5.30
C LYS A 85 2.06 -7.82 5.72
N ASP A 86 3.10 -7.64 6.51
CA ASP A 86 3.92 -8.76 6.98
C ASP A 86 3.19 -9.60 8.03
N ILE A 87 2.40 -8.96 8.91
CA ILE A 87 1.55 -9.66 9.88
C ILE A 87 0.52 -10.54 9.16
N ASN A 88 -0.19 -9.99 8.17
CA ASN A 88 -1.21 -10.74 7.44
C ASN A 88 -0.64 -11.93 6.66
N ARG A 89 0.57 -11.78 6.07
CA ARG A 89 1.24 -12.86 5.36
C ARG A 89 1.64 -14.00 6.30
N LYS A 90 2.18 -13.68 7.48
CA LYS A 90 2.52 -14.69 8.50
C LYS A 90 1.28 -15.43 8.99
N TYR A 91 0.18 -14.73 9.21
CA TYR A 91 -1.10 -15.34 9.62
C TYR A 91 -1.66 -16.28 8.54
N LEU A 92 -1.66 -15.87 7.27
CA LEU A 92 -2.10 -16.72 6.16
C LEU A 92 -1.25 -17.99 6.01
N ILE A 93 0.06 -17.87 6.16
CA ILE A 93 0.97 -19.04 6.13
C ILE A 93 0.67 -19.96 7.31
N SER A 94 0.51 -19.40 8.52
CA SER A 94 0.17 -20.18 9.72
C SER A 94 -1.16 -20.93 9.55
N LEU A 95 -2.18 -20.26 8.97
CA LEU A 95 -3.50 -20.84 8.74
C LEU A 95 -3.45 -21.97 7.70
N ALA A 96 -2.67 -21.80 6.64
CA ALA A 96 -2.46 -22.84 5.62
C ALA A 96 -1.75 -24.08 6.20
N VAL A 97 -0.74 -23.88 7.04
CA VAL A 97 -0.03 -24.98 7.73
C VAL A 97 -0.96 -25.74 8.68
N SER A 98 -1.75 -25.03 9.48
CA SER A 98 -2.71 -25.68 10.37
C SER A 98 -3.78 -26.48 9.60
N ALA A 99 -4.26 -25.95 8.47
CA ALA A 99 -5.24 -26.65 7.65
C ALA A 99 -4.67 -27.95 7.04
N MET A 100 -3.41 -27.91 6.57
CA MET A 100 -2.73 -29.11 6.07
C MET A 100 -2.55 -30.17 7.16
N LEU A 101 -2.11 -29.77 8.36
CA LEU A 101 -1.93 -30.69 9.48
C LEU A 101 -3.24 -31.33 9.92
N CYS A 102 -4.33 -30.55 10.01
CA CYS A 102 -5.66 -31.08 10.30
C CYS A 102 -6.10 -32.09 9.24
N GLY A 103 -5.90 -31.79 7.95
CA GLY A 103 -6.22 -32.71 6.86
C GLY A 103 -5.47 -34.04 6.96
N ILE A 104 -4.15 -33.99 7.21
CA ILE A 104 -3.32 -35.20 7.37
C ILE A 104 -3.79 -36.05 8.54
N MET A 105 -4.11 -35.41 9.68
CA MET A 105 -4.61 -36.11 10.86
C MET A 105 -5.99 -36.74 10.65
N SER A 106 -6.89 -36.09 9.89
CA SER A 106 -8.17 -36.70 9.51
C SER A 106 -8.00 -37.93 8.62
N PHE A 107 -7.03 -37.92 7.70
CA PHE A 107 -6.73 -39.09 6.86
C PHE A 107 -6.14 -40.26 7.67
N LEU A 108 -5.18 -39.98 8.55
CA LEU A 108 -4.59 -40.99 9.44
C LEU A 108 -5.61 -41.57 10.42
N GLY A 109 -6.46 -40.72 10.99
CA GLY A 109 -7.54 -41.13 11.89
C GLY A 109 -8.57 -42.02 11.19
N ALA A 110 -8.98 -41.69 9.96
CA ALA A 110 -9.88 -42.52 9.17
C ALA A 110 -9.25 -43.88 8.82
N PHE A 111 -7.97 -43.90 8.43
CA PHE A 111 -7.26 -45.13 8.10
C PHE A 111 -7.08 -46.05 9.33
N LEU A 112 -6.74 -45.48 10.49
CA LEU A 112 -6.65 -46.21 11.76
C LEU A 112 -8.01 -46.75 12.21
N ALA A 113 -9.10 -45.97 12.06
CA ALA A 113 -10.44 -46.40 12.40
C ALA A 113 -10.89 -47.60 11.55
N ILE A 114 -10.61 -47.58 10.24
CA ILE A 114 -10.92 -48.71 9.34
C ILE A 114 -10.12 -49.97 9.73
N LYS A 115 -8.86 -49.81 10.18
CA LYS A 115 -8.02 -50.93 10.62
C LYS A 115 -8.37 -51.50 12.01
N LEU A 116 -9.02 -50.72 12.87
CA LEU A 116 -9.42 -51.14 14.22
C LEU A 116 -10.85 -51.69 14.27
N LEU A 117 -11.75 -51.19 13.42
CA LEU A 117 -13.16 -51.63 13.32
C LEU A 117 -13.41 -52.66 12.22
N GLY A 118 -12.45 -52.87 11.31
CA GLY A 118 -12.50 -53.86 10.23
C GLY A 118 -11.69 -55.10 10.53
#